data_AF-A0A926HUX8-F1
#
_entry.id   AF-A0A926HUX8-F1
#
_cell.length_a   1.000
_cell.length_b   1.000
_cell.length_c   1.000
_cell.angle_alpha   90.00
_cell.angle_beta   90.00
_cell.angle_gamma   90.00
#
_symmetry.space_group_name_H-M   'P 1'
#
loop_
_entity.id
_entity.type
_entity.pdbx_description
1 polymer ?
#
loop_
_entity_poly.entity_id
_entity_poly.type
_entity_poly.pdbx_seq_one_letter_code
_entity_poly.pdbx_strand_id
1 'polypeptide(L)'
;MKMRKYAALLLPLLLMLCSVNSFVAAAEPALTVTKSAAYATDCPANSNLIVALYQNERLVGTKIYIGTGTIQGNYTQDLEEALTHSDSIKTFLWDISTLTPLIPCFSSRIADLPEEPTEKPERVLTLFFSCTGNTHTLAEKIHTAAGGDMAEIIPAEPYTSADLNYNDNSCRANQELNSDARPAIEPLEVDVTQYDVILLGYPIWWGQCPPVVRTFLDSYDLSGKTILPFCTSGSTGISGSLSKIRELAPDSTVTDGFRGTSSTGTAQIDEWLRDNHFTEAVFMRMKLAAANGDIIVKLEQNNAAKNLAAMLPLDLNFSDYNNTEKIAYPPEEIDISNTTPGTAPKAGDLTIYAPWGNLALFYKDWSYSSSLIPLGRIESGAERIPALDGTIRAEAY
;
A
#
# COMPACT_ATOMS: atom_id res chain seq x y z
N MET A 1 -11.79 18.54 -4.21
CA MET A 1 -12.06 18.01 -2.85
C MET A 1 -10.79 17.46 -2.16
N LYS A 2 -9.58 17.98 -2.44
CA LYS A 2 -8.31 17.47 -1.87
C LYS A 2 -7.56 18.46 -0.95
N MET A 3 -7.86 19.76 -0.98
CA MET A 3 -7.22 20.75 -0.07
C MET A 3 -7.63 20.62 1.41
N ARG A 4 -8.77 19.98 1.73
CA ARG A 4 -9.25 19.84 3.13
C ARG A 4 -8.49 18.76 3.92
N LYS A 5 -7.86 17.77 3.27
CA LYS A 5 -7.14 16.68 3.98
C LYS A 5 -5.70 17.06 4.36
N TYR A 6 -4.99 17.84 3.54
CA TYR A 6 -3.63 18.31 3.89
C TYR A 6 -3.60 19.30 5.07
N ALA A 7 -4.64 20.12 5.21
CA ALA A 7 -4.82 20.96 6.39
C ALA A 7 -4.93 20.12 7.68
N ALA A 8 -5.50 18.91 7.64
CA ALA A 8 -5.69 18.06 8.81
C ALA A 8 -4.40 17.35 9.29
N LEU A 9 -3.38 17.19 8.44
CA LEU A 9 -2.10 16.58 8.77
C LEU A 9 -1.01 17.60 9.16
N LEU A 10 -1.06 18.81 8.60
CA LEU A 10 -0.15 19.90 8.98
C LEU A 10 -0.58 20.59 10.28
N LEU A 11 -1.88 20.67 10.58
CA LEU A 11 -2.40 21.34 11.77
C LEU A 11 -1.95 20.71 13.11
N PRO A 12 -1.88 19.38 13.30
CA PRO A 12 -1.32 18.78 14.52
C PRO A 12 0.17 19.08 14.70
N LEU A 13 0.96 19.06 13.60
CA LEU A 13 2.39 19.36 13.62
C LEU A 13 2.64 20.83 13.95
N LEU A 14 1.80 21.74 13.42
CA LEU A 14 1.87 23.17 13.71
C LEU A 14 1.36 23.50 15.13
N LEU A 15 0.33 22.81 15.62
CA LEU A 15 -0.19 22.96 16.98
C LEU A 15 0.80 22.46 18.05
N MET A 16 1.65 21.46 17.74
CA MET A 16 2.76 21.07 18.62
C MET A 16 3.85 22.15 18.72
N LEU A 17 4.05 22.94 17.66
CA LEU A 17 5.09 23.99 17.60
C LEU A 17 4.68 25.32 18.25
N CYS A 18 3.38 25.56 18.48
CA CYS A 18 2.85 26.81 19.05
C CYS A 18 2.91 26.90 20.59
N SER A 19 3.79 26.16 21.27
CA SER A 19 3.95 26.23 22.74
C SER A 19 4.88 27.36 23.21
N VAL A 20 5.23 28.33 22.36
CA VAL A 20 6.04 29.47 22.77
C VAL A 20 5.69 30.71 21.93
N ASN A 21 4.86 31.60 22.48
CA ASN A 21 5.11 33.05 22.50
C ASN A 21 3.91 33.79 23.12
N SER A 22 4.20 34.51 24.20
CA SER A 22 3.29 35.40 24.90
C SER A 22 3.00 36.64 24.02
N PHE A 23 1.73 36.92 23.74
CA PHE A 23 1.35 38.17 23.07
C PHE A 23 1.37 39.32 24.08
N VAL A 24 2.11 40.39 23.74
CA VAL A 24 2.18 41.64 24.49
C VAL A 24 1.12 42.61 23.94
N ALA A 25 0.26 43.12 24.84
CA ALA A 25 -0.51 44.37 24.73
C ALA A 25 -1.77 44.45 23.83
N ALA A 26 -2.56 43.38 23.76
CA ALA A 26 -4.03 43.47 23.58
C ALA A 26 -4.68 42.70 24.75
N ALA A 27 -5.90 43.05 25.17
CA ALA A 27 -6.61 42.23 26.17
C ALA A 27 -6.60 40.78 25.68
N GLU A 28 -6.17 39.83 26.52
CA GLU A 28 -6.13 38.43 26.12
C GLU A 28 -7.53 38.01 25.66
N PRO A 29 -7.68 37.43 24.46
CA PRO A 29 -8.99 37.06 23.95
C PRO A 29 -9.62 36.03 24.88
N ALA A 30 -10.87 36.28 25.29
CA ALA A 30 -11.55 35.40 26.22
C ALA A 30 -12.06 34.17 25.47
N LEU A 31 -11.57 32.99 25.86
CA LEU A 31 -11.96 31.70 25.29
C LEU A 31 -12.88 30.94 26.23
N THR A 32 -14.04 30.52 25.73
CA THR A 32 -14.98 29.66 26.44
C THR A 32 -15.28 28.43 25.59
N VAL A 33 -15.14 27.25 26.18
CA VAL A 33 -15.45 25.97 25.53
C VAL A 33 -16.48 25.22 26.36
N THR A 34 -17.46 24.63 25.67
CA THR A 34 -18.48 23.73 26.23
C THR A 34 -18.41 22.38 25.53
N LYS A 35 -19.32 21.45 25.85
CA LYS A 35 -19.37 20.18 25.09
C LYS A 35 -19.87 20.33 23.66
N SER A 36 -20.59 21.41 23.34
CA SER A 36 -21.29 21.58 22.06
C SER A 36 -20.87 22.83 21.28
N ALA A 37 -20.16 23.76 21.91
CA ALA A 37 -19.78 25.02 21.30
C ALA A 37 -18.50 25.61 21.89
N ALA A 38 -17.80 26.39 21.07
CA ALA A 38 -16.67 27.22 21.47
C ALA A 38 -16.95 28.67 21.08
N TYR A 39 -16.47 29.57 21.93
CA TYR A 39 -16.70 31.00 21.82
C TYR A 39 -15.41 31.76 22.13
N ALA A 40 -15.08 32.73 21.29
CA ALA A 40 -13.94 33.61 21.46
C ALA A 40 -14.37 35.07 21.24
N THR A 41 -14.04 35.96 22.18
CA THR A 41 -14.26 37.41 22.04
C THR A 41 -12.94 38.16 21.99
N ASP A 42 -13.02 39.42 21.55
CA ASP A 42 -11.87 40.33 21.48
C ASP A 42 -10.72 39.76 20.64
N CYS A 43 -11.08 38.97 19.63
CA CYS A 43 -10.14 38.32 18.74
C CYS A 43 -9.44 39.35 17.85
N PRO A 44 -8.10 39.34 17.76
CA PRO A 44 -7.35 40.13 16.79
C PRO A 44 -7.84 39.92 15.36
N ALA A 45 -7.64 40.92 14.49
CA ALA A 45 -7.95 40.78 13.07
C ALA A 45 -7.21 39.57 12.48
N ASN A 46 -7.92 38.76 11.68
CA ASN A 46 -7.43 37.51 11.07
C ASN A 46 -7.22 36.31 12.02
N SER A 47 -7.83 36.34 13.20
CA SER A 47 -7.87 35.17 14.10
C SER A 47 -8.82 34.10 13.59
N ASN A 48 -8.42 32.84 13.74
CA ASN A 48 -9.27 31.67 13.56
C ASN A 48 -9.39 30.95 14.90
N LEU A 49 -10.62 30.52 15.24
CA LEU A 49 -10.86 29.67 16.40
C LEU A 49 -10.81 28.20 15.97
N ILE A 50 -9.91 27.44 16.58
CA ILE A 50 -9.76 26.00 16.35
C ILE A 50 -10.32 25.25 17.54
N VAL A 51 -11.14 24.24 17.26
CA VAL A 51 -11.59 23.25 18.24
C VAL A 51 -10.98 21.91 17.87
N ALA A 52 -10.32 21.27 18.84
CA ALA A 52 -9.66 19.98 18.67
C ALA A 52 -10.11 19.00 19.76
N LEU A 53 -10.48 17.79 19.34
CA LEU A 53 -10.93 16.70 20.21
C LEU A 53 -9.85 15.62 20.27
N TYR A 54 -9.60 15.13 21.46
CA TYR A 54 -8.58 14.12 21.73
C TYR A 54 -9.18 12.92 22.45
N GLN A 55 -8.61 11.75 22.19
CA GLN A 55 -8.80 10.51 22.93
C GLN A 55 -7.42 9.89 23.18
N ASN A 56 -7.04 9.66 24.44
CA ASN A 56 -5.73 9.14 24.82
C ASN A 56 -4.57 9.92 24.16
N GLU A 57 -4.61 11.25 24.24
CA GLU A 57 -3.63 12.17 23.64
C GLU A 57 -3.54 12.16 22.10
N ARG A 58 -4.33 11.33 21.41
CA ARG A 58 -4.43 11.30 19.95
C ARG A 58 -5.55 12.22 19.48
N LEU A 59 -5.27 13.02 18.46
CA LEU A 59 -6.27 13.87 17.82
C LEU A 59 -7.30 13.01 17.07
N VAL A 60 -8.58 13.16 17.40
CA VAL A 60 -9.69 12.38 16.81
C VAL A 60 -10.69 13.25 16.03
N GLY A 61 -10.65 14.58 16.18
CA GLY A 61 -11.50 15.49 15.40
C GLY A 61 -11.07 16.95 15.50
N THR A 62 -11.30 17.72 14.44
CA THR A 62 -11.02 19.17 14.43
C THR A 62 -12.05 19.97 13.64
N LYS A 63 -12.30 21.21 14.07
CA LYS A 63 -13.09 22.20 13.33
C LYS A 63 -12.48 23.59 13.47
N ILE A 64 -12.55 24.36 12.40
CA ILE A 64 -12.03 25.73 12.34
C ILE A 64 -13.20 26.68 12.06
N TYR A 65 -13.28 27.75 12.85
CA TYR A 65 -14.22 28.84 12.69
C TYR A 65 -13.46 30.11 12.34
N ILE A 66 -13.85 30.71 11.22
CA ILE A 66 -13.22 31.92 10.67
C ILE A 66 -14.15 33.09 10.96
N GLY A 67 -13.63 34.16 11.57
CA GLY A 67 -14.40 35.35 11.91
C GLY A 67 -13.52 36.51 12.34
N THR A 68 -14.13 37.65 12.68
CA THR A 68 -13.42 38.84 13.20
C THR A 68 -14.14 39.37 14.43
N GLY A 69 -13.38 39.86 15.42
CA GLY A 69 -13.92 40.36 16.69
C GLY A 69 -14.44 39.23 17.59
N THR A 70 -15.63 38.71 17.28
CA THR A 70 -16.25 37.60 18.01
C THR A 70 -16.41 36.39 17.09
N ILE A 71 -15.88 35.24 17.51
CA ILE A 71 -15.95 33.99 16.77
C ILE A 71 -16.73 32.97 17.60
N GLN A 72 -17.82 32.44 17.03
CA GLN A 72 -18.64 31.40 17.65
C GLN A 72 -18.74 30.20 16.70
N GLY A 73 -18.59 29.01 17.28
CA GLY A 73 -18.69 27.76 16.54
C GLY A 73 -19.46 26.68 17.27
N ASN A 74 -20.47 26.11 16.63
CA ASN A 74 -21.12 24.87 17.07
C ASN A 74 -20.56 23.71 16.24
N TYR A 75 -19.95 22.74 16.91
CA TYR A 75 -19.27 21.59 16.27
C TYR A 75 -20.00 20.27 16.53
N THR A 76 -21.15 20.30 17.21
CA THR A 76 -21.83 19.07 17.65
C THR A 76 -22.26 18.20 16.48
N GLN A 77 -22.76 18.81 15.40
CA GLN A 77 -23.19 18.09 14.21
C GLN A 77 -22.00 17.64 13.33
N ASP A 78 -20.93 18.44 13.30
CA ASP A 78 -19.77 18.18 12.46
C ASP A 78 -18.81 17.14 13.06
N LEU A 79 -18.83 16.99 14.38
CA LEU A 79 -17.89 16.17 15.15
C LEU A 79 -18.61 15.18 16.07
N GLU A 80 -19.84 14.78 15.75
CA GLU A 80 -20.69 13.92 16.60
C GLU A 80 -19.98 12.62 17.02
N GLU A 81 -19.36 11.93 16.07
CA GLU A 81 -18.61 10.69 16.31
C GLU A 81 -17.30 10.94 17.08
N ALA A 82 -16.60 12.04 16.82
CA ALA A 82 -15.39 12.37 17.58
C ALA A 82 -15.74 12.77 19.03
N LEU A 83 -16.90 13.40 19.26
CA LEU A 83 -17.39 13.81 20.57
C LEU A 83 -17.74 12.63 21.46
N THR A 84 -18.29 11.54 20.90
CA THR A 84 -18.63 10.34 21.69
C THR A 84 -17.41 9.62 22.24
N HIS A 85 -16.26 9.75 21.56
CA HIS A 85 -15.03 9.04 21.91
C HIS A 85 -13.97 9.93 22.57
N SER A 86 -14.10 11.25 22.49
CA SER A 86 -13.14 12.18 23.07
C SER A 86 -13.17 12.20 24.60
N ASP A 87 -12.00 12.24 25.22
CA ASP A 87 -11.84 12.49 26.66
C ASP A 87 -11.53 13.97 26.95
N SER A 88 -11.10 14.74 25.94
CA SER A 88 -10.67 16.12 26.12
C SER A 88 -10.90 16.97 24.87
N ILE A 89 -11.28 18.25 25.11
CA ILE A 89 -11.48 19.27 24.09
C ILE A 89 -10.49 20.40 24.36
N LYS A 90 -9.71 20.78 23.36
CA LYS A 90 -8.80 21.92 23.42
C LYS A 90 -9.22 22.97 22.39
N THR A 91 -9.06 24.24 22.76
CA THR A 91 -9.33 25.36 21.85
C THR A 91 -8.10 26.23 21.71
N PHE A 92 -7.90 26.74 20.49
CA PHE A 92 -6.77 27.58 20.15
C PHE A 92 -7.25 28.75 19.32
N LEU A 93 -6.73 29.94 19.61
CA LEU A 93 -6.82 31.07 18.68
C LEU A 93 -5.54 31.14 17.89
N TRP A 94 -5.69 31.27 16.58
CA TRP A 94 -4.56 31.33 15.68
C TRP A 94 -4.68 32.48 14.70
N ASP A 95 -3.70 33.37 14.71
CA ASP A 95 -3.58 34.46 13.75
C ASP A 95 -2.95 33.94 12.46
N ILE A 96 -3.72 33.93 11.36
CA ILE A 96 -3.21 33.46 10.07
C ILE A 96 -2.10 34.37 9.51
N SER A 97 -2.00 35.62 9.97
CA SER A 97 -0.95 36.55 9.55
C SER A 97 0.42 36.21 10.14
N THR A 98 0.51 35.42 11.21
CA THR A 98 1.80 34.94 11.73
C THR A 98 2.44 33.86 10.84
N LEU A 99 1.73 33.36 9.81
CA LEU A 99 2.30 32.50 8.77
C LEU A 99 3.04 33.28 7.68
N THR A 100 2.93 34.60 7.64
CA THR A 100 3.49 35.41 6.54
C THR A 100 5.01 35.27 6.34
N PRO A 101 5.87 35.12 7.37
CA PRO A 101 7.29 34.82 7.15
C PRO A 101 7.58 33.36 6.74
N LEU A 102 6.59 32.46 6.76
CA LEU A 102 6.73 31.06 6.32
C LEU A 102 6.26 30.85 4.87
N ILE A 103 5.38 31.69 4.34
CA ILE A 103 4.85 31.56 2.97
C ILE A 103 5.96 31.56 1.88
N PRO A 104 7.05 32.35 1.96
CA PRO A 104 8.12 32.28 0.96
C PRO A 104 8.93 30.97 1.03
N CYS A 105 9.10 30.40 2.22
CA CYS A 105 9.76 29.09 2.42
C CYS A 105 8.88 27.91 1.99
N PHE A 106 7.55 28.08 2.06
CA PHE A 106 6.61 27.05 1.63
C PHE A 106 6.35 27.11 0.12
N SER A 107 6.29 28.29 -0.50
CA SER A 107 6.01 28.39 -1.94
C SER A 107 7.18 27.90 -2.81
N SER A 108 8.44 28.03 -2.36
CA SER A 108 9.59 27.51 -3.12
C SER A 108 9.85 26.03 -2.89
N ARG A 109 9.38 25.44 -1.77
CA ARG A 109 9.48 23.99 -1.54
C ARG A 109 8.26 23.21 -2.02
N ILE A 110 7.08 23.79 -2.13
CA ILE A 110 5.91 23.10 -2.71
C ILE A 110 6.09 22.82 -4.21
N ALA A 111 6.85 23.66 -4.93
CA ALA A 111 7.19 23.42 -6.33
C ALA A 111 8.26 22.32 -6.52
N ASP A 112 9.05 22.03 -5.48
CA ASP A 112 10.11 21.00 -5.45
C ASP A 112 9.71 19.74 -4.64
N LEU A 113 8.50 19.70 -4.07
CA LEU A 113 7.95 18.46 -3.52
C LEU A 113 7.51 17.61 -4.72
N PRO A 114 7.92 16.33 -4.81
CA PRO A 114 7.46 15.46 -5.87
C PRO A 114 5.93 15.47 -5.87
N GLU A 115 5.33 15.67 -7.05
CA GLU A 115 3.91 15.37 -7.23
C GLU A 115 3.69 13.92 -6.77
N GLU A 116 2.82 13.73 -5.78
CA GLU A 116 2.29 12.39 -5.43
C GLU A 116 1.79 11.75 -6.73
N PRO A 117 2.30 10.57 -7.11
CA PRO A 117 1.96 9.96 -8.39
C PRO A 117 0.44 9.82 -8.47
N THR A 118 -0.11 10.41 -9.54
CA THR A 118 -1.51 10.31 -9.88
C THR A 118 -1.80 8.85 -10.24
N GLU A 119 -2.36 8.06 -9.32
CA GLU A 119 -2.56 6.62 -9.51
C GLU A 119 -3.23 6.24 -10.84
N LYS A 120 -2.44 5.55 -11.67
CA LYS A 120 -2.79 4.70 -12.82
C LYS A 120 -1.48 4.11 -13.39
N PRO A 121 -1.48 2.91 -14.00
CA PRO A 121 -1.87 1.59 -13.51
C PRO A 121 -0.76 0.98 -12.61
N GLU A 122 -0.93 -0.24 -12.09
CA GLU A 122 0.11 -0.98 -11.35
C GLU A 122 0.64 -2.13 -12.22
N ARG A 123 1.47 -1.81 -13.22
CA ARG A 123 2.04 -2.84 -14.08
C ARG A 123 3.31 -3.37 -13.46
N VAL A 124 3.24 -4.64 -13.05
CA VAL A 124 4.34 -5.38 -12.42
C VAL A 124 5.13 -6.16 -13.47
N LEU A 125 6.45 -6.08 -13.41
CA LEU A 125 7.38 -6.95 -14.13
C LEU A 125 8.24 -7.73 -13.15
N THR A 126 8.20 -9.06 -13.21
CA THR A 126 9.23 -9.92 -12.62
C THR A 126 10.36 -10.11 -13.61
N LEU A 127 11.47 -9.40 -13.40
CA LEU A 127 12.65 -9.46 -14.26
C LEU A 127 13.78 -10.15 -13.51
N PHE A 128 14.39 -11.19 -14.09
CA PHE A 128 15.45 -11.92 -13.39
C PHE A 128 16.59 -12.36 -14.29
N PHE A 129 17.75 -12.67 -13.69
CA PHE A 129 18.86 -13.34 -14.34
C PHE A 129 19.18 -14.65 -13.61
N SER A 130 19.42 -15.75 -14.34
CA SER A 130 19.70 -17.06 -13.75
C SER A 130 20.60 -17.94 -14.61
N CYS A 131 21.81 -18.29 -14.13
CA CYS A 131 22.67 -19.24 -14.85
C CYS A 131 22.33 -20.72 -14.58
N THR A 132 21.92 -21.06 -13.35
CA THR A 132 21.78 -22.46 -12.89
C THR A 132 20.38 -22.78 -12.39
N GLY A 133 19.38 -21.98 -12.75
CA GLY A 133 17.96 -22.22 -12.44
C GLY A 133 17.47 -21.82 -11.05
N ASN A 134 18.36 -21.63 -10.05
CA ASN A 134 17.91 -21.31 -8.68
C ASN A 134 17.11 -19.99 -8.59
N THR A 135 17.61 -18.94 -9.23
CA THR A 135 16.93 -17.64 -9.26
C THR A 135 15.67 -17.72 -10.11
N HIS A 136 15.69 -18.46 -11.21
CA HIS A 136 14.50 -18.71 -12.04
C HIS A 136 13.37 -19.32 -11.20
N THR A 137 13.63 -20.40 -10.46
CA THR A 137 12.60 -21.04 -9.61
C THR A 137 12.05 -20.10 -8.54
N LEU A 138 12.89 -19.23 -7.97
CA LEU A 138 12.41 -18.22 -7.02
C LEU A 138 11.58 -17.13 -7.73
N ALA A 139 12.00 -16.70 -8.92
CA ALA A 139 11.30 -15.72 -9.74
C ALA A 139 9.90 -16.22 -10.14
N GLU A 140 9.74 -17.50 -10.52
CA GLU A 140 8.43 -18.08 -10.82
C GLU A 140 7.48 -18.03 -9.62
N LYS A 141 7.99 -18.30 -8.41
CA LYS A 141 7.18 -18.23 -7.18
C LYS A 141 6.78 -16.80 -6.85
N ILE A 142 7.71 -15.87 -6.97
CA ILE A 142 7.46 -14.45 -6.74
C ILE A 142 6.46 -13.93 -7.78
N HIS A 143 6.66 -14.24 -9.06
CA HIS A 143 5.73 -13.90 -10.13
C HIS A 143 4.33 -14.49 -9.89
N THR A 144 4.24 -15.74 -9.40
CA THR A 144 2.95 -16.35 -9.04
C THR A 144 2.24 -15.58 -7.91
N ALA A 145 3.00 -15.06 -6.94
CA ALA A 145 2.46 -14.28 -5.84
C ALA A 145 2.11 -12.83 -6.25
N ALA A 146 2.96 -12.23 -7.09
CA ALA A 146 2.92 -10.85 -7.50
C ALA A 146 2.05 -10.56 -8.74
N GLY A 147 1.76 -11.57 -9.55
CA GLY A 147 1.16 -11.38 -10.87
C GLY A 147 2.08 -10.59 -11.82
N GLY A 148 1.46 -9.91 -12.79
CA GLY A 148 2.16 -9.10 -13.78
C GLY A 148 2.74 -9.91 -14.94
N ASP A 149 3.76 -9.35 -15.58
CA ASP A 149 4.53 -9.99 -16.64
C ASP A 149 5.85 -10.54 -16.06
N MET A 150 6.49 -11.48 -16.76
CA MET A 150 7.79 -12.04 -16.35
C MET A 150 8.73 -12.12 -17.54
N ALA A 151 9.98 -11.71 -17.36
CA ALA A 151 11.02 -11.74 -18.38
C ALA A 151 12.39 -12.13 -17.77
N GLU A 152 13.27 -12.65 -18.62
CA GLU A 152 14.64 -13.00 -18.24
C GLU A 152 15.66 -12.04 -18.89
N ILE A 153 16.65 -11.60 -18.12
CA ILE A 153 17.83 -10.89 -18.61
C ILE A 153 18.76 -11.94 -19.21
N ILE A 154 18.78 -12.03 -20.53
CA ILE A 154 19.60 -13.01 -21.24
C ILE A 154 20.93 -12.35 -21.66
N PRO A 155 22.09 -12.85 -21.22
CA PRO A 155 23.38 -12.36 -21.74
C PRO A 155 23.52 -12.71 -23.22
N ALA A 156 24.03 -11.78 -24.03
CA ALA A 156 24.29 -12.02 -25.46
C ALA A 156 25.31 -13.15 -25.69
N GLU A 157 26.23 -13.31 -24.73
CA GLU A 157 27.11 -14.48 -24.65
C GLU A 157 26.82 -15.27 -23.37
N PRO A 158 26.15 -16.44 -23.47
CA PRO A 158 25.80 -17.26 -22.32
C PRO A 158 27.00 -17.66 -21.45
N TYR A 159 26.83 -17.61 -20.12
CA TYR A 159 27.88 -18.04 -19.19
C TYR A 159 28.03 -19.57 -19.22
N THR A 160 29.25 -20.03 -19.46
CA THR A 160 29.61 -21.45 -19.38
C THR A 160 29.96 -21.86 -17.95
N SER A 161 30.11 -23.17 -17.71
CA SER A 161 30.61 -23.67 -16.42
C SER A 161 32.03 -23.20 -16.10
N ALA A 162 32.88 -22.96 -17.11
CA ALA A 162 34.21 -22.41 -16.94
C ALA A 162 34.17 -20.94 -16.52
N ASP A 163 33.23 -20.16 -17.08
CA ASP A 163 33.02 -18.75 -16.74
C ASP A 163 32.54 -18.54 -15.30
N LEU A 164 31.84 -19.54 -14.76
CA LEU A 164 31.28 -19.57 -13.41
C LEU A 164 32.17 -20.34 -12.41
N ASN A 165 33.40 -20.70 -12.79
CA ASN A 165 34.34 -21.33 -11.89
C ASN A 165 34.96 -20.28 -10.95
N TYR A 166 34.24 -19.91 -9.89
CA TYR A 166 34.67 -18.86 -8.96
C TYR A 166 36.01 -19.15 -8.25
N ASN A 167 36.45 -20.40 -8.21
CA ASN A 167 37.76 -20.79 -7.67
C ASN A 167 38.93 -20.42 -8.59
N ASP A 168 38.65 -20.12 -9.86
CA ASP A 168 39.61 -19.60 -10.81
C ASP A 168 39.43 -18.07 -10.91
N ASN A 169 40.43 -17.32 -10.43
CA ASN A 169 40.40 -15.86 -10.47
C ASN A 169 40.38 -15.31 -11.92
N SER A 170 40.77 -16.10 -12.91
CA SER A 170 40.72 -15.73 -14.33
C SER A 170 39.38 -16.03 -15.01
N CYS A 171 38.43 -16.68 -14.32
CA CYS A 171 37.11 -16.93 -14.90
C CYS A 171 36.38 -15.62 -15.21
N ARG A 172 35.55 -15.64 -16.25
CA ARG A 172 34.83 -14.48 -16.76
C ARG A 172 34.02 -13.77 -15.67
N ALA A 173 33.27 -14.49 -14.83
CA ALA A 173 32.47 -13.88 -13.76
C ALA A 173 33.33 -13.07 -12.78
N ASN A 174 34.52 -13.57 -12.41
CA ASN A 174 35.46 -12.88 -11.53
C ASN A 174 36.06 -11.64 -12.22
N GLN A 175 36.48 -11.78 -13.48
CA GLN A 175 37.06 -10.68 -14.26
C GLN A 175 36.05 -9.54 -14.47
N GLU A 176 34.81 -9.86 -14.83
CA GLU A 176 33.76 -8.86 -15.04
C GLU A 176 33.38 -8.12 -13.75
N LEU A 177 33.34 -8.81 -12.61
CA LEU A 177 33.08 -8.16 -11.31
C LEU A 177 34.21 -7.23 -10.88
N ASN A 178 35.47 -7.67 -11.04
CA ASN A 178 36.65 -6.89 -10.64
C ASN A 178 36.84 -5.63 -11.51
N SER A 179 36.36 -5.66 -12.75
CA SER A 179 36.47 -4.55 -13.70
C SER A 179 35.22 -3.66 -13.76
N ASP A 180 34.19 -3.94 -12.95
CA ASP A 180 32.87 -3.30 -13.02
C ASP A 180 32.28 -3.29 -14.46
N ALA A 181 32.39 -4.42 -15.15
CA ALA A 181 32.01 -4.54 -16.55
C ALA A 181 30.50 -4.35 -16.80
N ARG A 182 30.16 -4.13 -18.08
CA ARG A 182 28.79 -4.14 -18.63
C ARG A 182 28.68 -5.11 -19.81
N PRO A 183 28.65 -6.43 -19.56
CA PRO A 183 28.50 -7.42 -20.62
C PRO A 183 27.19 -7.19 -21.38
N ALA A 184 27.21 -7.39 -22.70
CA ALA A 184 26.02 -7.22 -23.52
C ALA A 184 24.91 -8.21 -23.13
N ILE A 185 23.67 -7.73 -23.14
CA ILE A 185 22.46 -8.51 -22.95
C ILE A 185 21.64 -8.48 -24.24
N GLU A 186 20.89 -9.53 -24.49
CA GLU A 186 19.86 -9.53 -25.53
C GLU A 186 18.80 -8.48 -25.19
N PRO A 187 18.18 -7.82 -26.19
CA PRO A 187 17.07 -6.92 -25.94
C PRO A 187 15.94 -7.63 -25.20
N LEU A 188 15.42 -7.00 -24.15
CA LEU A 188 14.24 -7.52 -23.45
C LEU A 188 13.04 -7.62 -24.41
N GLU A 189 12.30 -8.72 -24.31
CA GLU A 189 11.07 -8.94 -25.09
C GLU A 189 9.88 -8.08 -24.61
N VAL A 190 10.08 -7.33 -23.51
CA VAL A 190 9.09 -6.47 -22.88
C VAL A 190 9.49 -5.00 -22.96
N ASP A 191 8.51 -4.13 -23.12
CA ASP A 191 8.70 -2.69 -23.03
C ASP A 191 8.71 -2.25 -21.56
N VAL A 192 9.91 -2.09 -20.99
CA VAL A 192 10.13 -1.74 -19.58
C VAL A 192 9.44 -0.42 -19.18
N THR A 193 9.21 0.49 -20.15
CA THR A 193 8.58 1.77 -19.86
C THR A 193 7.14 1.64 -19.38
N GLN A 194 6.46 0.53 -19.70
CA GLN A 194 5.07 0.26 -19.34
C GLN A 194 4.88 -0.17 -17.88
N TYR A 195 5.96 -0.48 -17.17
CA TYR A 195 5.89 -1.03 -15.81
C TYR A 195 6.22 0.00 -14.75
N ASP A 196 5.45 0.01 -13.69
CA ASP A 196 5.63 0.90 -12.53
C ASP A 196 6.48 0.22 -11.46
N VAL A 197 6.42 -1.11 -11.42
CA VAL A 197 7.12 -1.94 -10.43
C VAL A 197 7.94 -3.04 -11.10
N ILE A 198 9.20 -3.18 -10.69
CA ILE A 198 10.13 -4.20 -11.17
C ILE A 198 10.61 -5.04 -9.99
N LEU A 199 10.20 -6.31 -9.95
CA LEU A 199 10.78 -7.32 -9.07
C LEU A 199 12.07 -7.83 -9.72
N LEU A 200 13.22 -7.39 -9.23
CA LEU A 200 14.52 -7.61 -9.87
C LEU A 200 15.29 -8.76 -9.23
N GLY A 201 15.35 -9.91 -9.91
CA GLY A 201 15.93 -11.16 -9.43
C GLY A 201 17.34 -11.46 -9.93
N TYR A 202 18.26 -11.86 -9.05
CA TYR A 202 19.61 -12.28 -9.48
C TYR A 202 20.33 -13.20 -8.47
N PRO A 203 21.27 -14.05 -8.91
CA PRO A 203 22.18 -14.73 -7.98
C PRO A 203 23.19 -13.72 -7.40
N ILE A 204 23.61 -13.89 -6.15
CA ILE A 204 24.73 -13.12 -5.59
C ILE A 204 26.05 -13.68 -6.09
N TRP A 205 26.87 -12.84 -6.72
CA TRP A 205 28.26 -13.15 -7.05
C TRP A 205 29.17 -12.23 -6.23
N TRP A 206 30.00 -12.83 -5.36
CA TRP A 206 30.91 -12.11 -4.45
C TRP A 206 30.26 -10.95 -3.66
N GLY A 207 29.03 -11.15 -3.18
CA GLY A 207 28.29 -10.14 -2.41
C GLY A 207 27.64 -9.04 -3.25
N GLN A 208 27.69 -9.14 -4.58
CA GLN A 208 27.19 -8.16 -5.52
C GLN A 208 26.16 -8.76 -6.49
N CYS A 209 25.40 -7.90 -7.17
CA CYS A 209 24.62 -8.32 -8.33
C CYS A 209 25.57 -8.62 -9.52
N PRO A 210 25.22 -9.58 -10.40
CA PRO A 210 26.02 -9.92 -11.57
C PRO A 210 26.13 -8.74 -12.54
N PRO A 211 27.24 -8.60 -13.27
CA PRO A 211 27.47 -7.50 -14.21
C PRO A 211 26.37 -7.30 -15.26
N VAL A 212 25.71 -8.38 -15.74
CA VAL A 212 24.56 -8.28 -16.67
C VAL A 212 23.35 -7.56 -16.08
N VAL A 213 23.14 -7.64 -14.77
CA VAL A 213 22.09 -6.88 -14.08
C VAL A 213 22.44 -5.40 -14.08
N ARG A 214 23.73 -5.06 -13.96
CA ARG A 214 24.21 -3.68 -14.06
C ARG A 214 24.05 -3.14 -15.48
N THR A 215 24.29 -3.97 -16.50
CA THR A 215 23.97 -3.62 -17.89
C THR A 215 22.49 -3.27 -18.04
N PHE A 216 21.59 -4.08 -17.47
CA PHE A 216 20.17 -3.76 -17.46
C PHE A 216 19.88 -2.41 -16.79
N LEU A 217 20.40 -2.18 -15.58
CA LEU A 217 20.17 -0.94 -14.84
C LEU A 217 20.67 0.31 -15.59
N ASP A 218 21.77 0.19 -16.34
CA ASP A 218 22.33 1.30 -17.14
C ASP A 218 21.63 1.49 -18.50
N SER A 219 21.02 0.43 -19.04
CA SER A 219 20.50 0.44 -20.43
C SER A 219 19.03 0.82 -20.54
N TYR A 220 18.28 0.78 -19.44
CA TYR A 220 16.84 1.04 -19.42
C TYR A 220 16.51 2.23 -18.52
N ASP A 221 15.55 3.05 -18.95
CA ASP A 221 15.04 4.15 -18.12
C ASP A 221 14.14 3.59 -17.02
N LEU A 222 14.62 3.69 -15.78
CA LEU A 222 13.93 3.23 -14.57
C LEU A 222 13.41 4.40 -13.72
N SER A 223 13.49 5.63 -14.24
CA SER A 223 13.09 6.84 -13.51
C SER A 223 11.63 6.75 -13.05
N GLY A 224 11.39 7.04 -11.78
CA GLY A 224 10.05 7.00 -11.16
C GLY A 224 9.50 5.60 -10.89
N LYS A 225 10.22 4.52 -11.24
CA LYS A 225 9.79 3.14 -10.98
C LYS A 225 10.14 2.69 -9.56
N THR A 226 9.38 1.73 -9.05
CA THR A 226 9.72 1.02 -7.81
C THR A 226 10.44 -0.28 -8.13
N ILE A 227 11.63 -0.48 -7.57
CA ILE A 227 12.43 -1.69 -7.77
C ILE A 227 12.46 -2.46 -6.45
N LEU A 228 12.02 -3.72 -6.50
CA LEU A 228 12.05 -4.67 -5.39
C LEU A 228 13.08 -5.76 -5.69
N PRO A 229 14.33 -5.62 -5.20
CA PRO A 229 15.36 -6.59 -5.50
C PRO A 229 15.14 -7.90 -4.73
N PHE A 230 15.36 -9.03 -5.38
CA PHE A 230 15.48 -10.31 -4.71
C PHE A 230 16.69 -11.08 -5.22
N CYS A 231 17.26 -11.92 -4.36
CA CYS A 231 18.44 -12.69 -4.72
C CYS A 231 18.40 -14.13 -4.22
N THR A 232 19.17 -14.98 -4.90
CA THR A 232 19.56 -16.29 -4.37
C THR A 232 21.06 -16.31 -4.08
N SER A 233 21.46 -17.03 -3.02
CA SER A 233 22.89 -17.19 -2.68
C SER A 233 23.13 -18.39 -1.78
N GLY A 234 24.37 -18.88 -1.73
CA GLY A 234 24.77 -19.95 -0.81
C GLY A 234 24.67 -19.54 0.67
N SER A 235 25.02 -18.31 1.02
CA SER A 235 24.96 -17.79 2.39
C SER A 235 24.93 -16.26 2.48
N THR A 236 25.59 -15.56 1.55
CA THR A 236 25.74 -14.10 1.57
C THR A 236 24.41 -13.37 1.46
N GLY A 237 24.19 -12.38 2.33
CA GLY A 237 23.03 -11.50 2.30
C GLY A 237 22.99 -10.58 1.07
N ILE A 238 21.85 -9.93 0.85
CA ILE A 238 21.60 -9.08 -0.32
C ILE A 238 22.20 -7.67 -0.20
N SER A 239 22.52 -7.21 1.01
CA SER A 239 22.85 -5.81 1.32
C SER A 239 23.96 -5.21 0.46
N GLY A 240 25.03 -5.97 0.18
CA GLY A 240 26.13 -5.51 -0.67
C GLY A 240 25.68 -5.16 -2.09
N SER A 241 24.78 -5.95 -2.67
CA SER A 241 24.20 -5.70 -3.99
C SER A 241 23.19 -4.54 -3.99
N LEU A 242 22.43 -4.36 -2.92
CA LEU A 242 21.43 -3.27 -2.82
C LEU A 242 22.07 -1.91 -2.93
N SER A 243 23.22 -1.70 -2.28
CA SER A 243 23.97 -0.44 -2.37
C SER A 243 24.32 -0.10 -3.82
N LYS A 244 24.72 -1.09 -4.61
CA LYS A 244 25.06 -0.89 -6.03
C LYS A 244 23.84 -0.65 -6.91
N ILE A 245 22.71 -1.31 -6.63
CA ILE A 245 21.46 -1.06 -7.35
C ILE A 245 20.96 0.37 -7.09
N ARG A 246 21.00 0.83 -5.84
CA ARG A 246 20.65 2.21 -5.46
C ARG A 246 21.56 3.25 -6.12
N GLU A 247 22.84 2.92 -6.31
CA GLU A 247 23.80 3.76 -7.03
C GLU A 247 23.44 3.88 -8.53
N LEU A 248 23.04 2.78 -9.17
CA LEU A 248 22.77 2.73 -10.61
C LEU A 248 21.34 3.15 -10.99
N ALA A 249 20.40 3.11 -10.04
CA ALA A 249 19.02 3.55 -10.20
C ALA A 249 18.66 4.68 -9.21
N PRO A 250 19.34 5.84 -9.29
CA PRO A 250 19.18 6.92 -8.30
C PRO A 250 17.81 7.60 -8.37
N ASP A 251 17.16 7.56 -9.54
CA ASP A 251 15.85 8.17 -9.80
C ASP A 251 14.68 7.17 -9.62
N SER A 252 14.97 5.98 -9.07
CA SER A 252 13.98 4.94 -8.75
C SER A 252 13.82 4.77 -7.24
N THR A 253 12.65 4.31 -6.81
CA THR A 253 12.45 3.86 -5.43
C THR A 253 12.95 2.43 -5.29
N VAL A 254 14.13 2.22 -4.71
CA VAL A 254 14.68 0.88 -4.47
C VAL A 254 14.41 0.43 -3.04
N THR A 255 13.54 -0.57 -2.88
CA THR A 255 13.10 -1.05 -1.57
C THR A 255 14.20 -1.87 -0.87
N ASP A 256 13.88 -2.39 0.32
CA ASP A 256 14.71 -3.45 0.90
C ASP A 256 14.48 -4.77 0.16
N GLY A 257 15.55 -5.54 0.05
CA GLY A 257 15.57 -6.71 -0.81
C GLY A 257 15.33 -8.02 -0.08
N PHE A 258 14.94 -9.04 -0.84
CA PHE A 258 14.66 -10.38 -0.33
C PHE A 258 15.75 -11.39 -0.70
N ARG A 259 16.26 -12.13 0.29
CA ARG A 259 17.10 -13.29 0.02
C ARG A 259 16.29 -14.57 0.18
N GLY A 260 16.13 -15.28 -0.93
CA GLY A 260 15.48 -16.59 -0.96
C GLY A 260 16.36 -17.70 -1.52
N THR A 261 15.78 -18.88 -1.63
CA THR A 261 16.32 -20.06 -2.31
C THR A 261 15.22 -20.68 -3.17
N SER A 262 15.56 -21.68 -3.97
CA SER A 262 14.56 -22.49 -4.69
C SER A 262 13.57 -23.18 -3.74
N SER A 263 13.91 -23.38 -2.46
CA SER A 263 13.06 -23.98 -1.44
C SER A 263 12.25 -22.98 -0.60
N THR A 264 12.36 -21.66 -0.84
CA THR A 264 11.57 -20.64 -0.15
C THR A 264 10.06 -20.91 -0.29
N GLY A 265 9.34 -20.81 0.83
CA GLY A 265 7.88 -21.00 0.89
C GLY A 265 7.10 -19.73 0.53
N THR A 266 5.85 -19.91 0.12
CA THR A 266 4.96 -18.81 -0.31
C THR A 266 4.71 -17.79 0.80
N ALA A 267 4.55 -18.21 2.05
CA ALA A 267 4.31 -17.29 3.18
C ALA A 267 5.43 -16.24 3.37
N GLN A 268 6.69 -16.63 3.12
CA GLN A 268 7.83 -15.71 3.24
C GLN A 268 7.88 -14.72 2.08
N ILE A 269 7.48 -15.15 0.88
CA ILE A 269 7.36 -14.28 -0.29
C ILE A 269 6.24 -13.27 -0.06
N ASP A 270 5.08 -13.75 0.39
CA ASP A 270 3.93 -12.90 0.71
C ASP A 270 4.27 -11.89 1.81
N GLU A 271 5.06 -12.29 2.80
CA GLU A 271 5.55 -11.39 3.85
C GLU A 271 6.47 -10.30 3.30
N TRP A 272 7.48 -10.67 2.53
CA TRP A 272 8.37 -9.69 1.92
C TRP A 272 7.65 -8.69 1.01
N LEU A 273 6.73 -9.19 0.17
CA LEU A 273 5.95 -8.34 -0.72
C LEU A 273 5.08 -7.36 0.10
N ARG A 274 4.46 -7.81 1.19
CA ARG A 274 3.68 -6.94 2.09
C ARG A 274 4.53 -5.87 2.78
N ASP A 275 5.69 -6.26 3.32
CA ASP A 275 6.59 -5.36 4.07
C ASP A 275 7.16 -4.25 3.19
N ASN A 276 7.28 -4.49 1.88
CA ASN A 276 7.74 -3.50 0.92
C ASN A 276 6.60 -2.72 0.28
N HIS A 277 5.39 -2.82 0.84
CA HIS A 277 4.19 -2.21 0.29
C HIS A 277 4.06 -2.50 -1.21
N PHE A 278 4.51 -3.69 -1.63
CA PHE A 278 4.56 -4.08 -3.03
C PHE A 278 3.19 -3.89 -3.66
N THR A 279 2.13 -3.93 -2.84
CA THR A 279 0.79 -3.47 -3.16
C THR A 279 -0.15 -3.46 -1.94
N GLU A 280 -0.98 -2.43 -1.74
CA GLU A 280 -2.33 -2.63 -1.16
C GLU A 280 -3.32 -3.22 -2.20
N ALA A 281 -2.86 -3.50 -3.41
CA ALA A 281 -3.63 -3.94 -4.59
C ALA A 281 -3.29 -5.31 -5.25
N VAL A 282 -2.22 -6.04 -4.89
CA VAL A 282 -1.90 -7.41 -5.40
C VAL A 282 -2.13 -8.48 -4.33
N PHE A 283 -2.15 -8.12 -3.04
CA PHE A 283 -2.91 -8.88 -2.06
C PHE A 283 -4.22 -8.16 -1.78
N MET A 284 -5.19 -8.34 -2.68
CA MET A 284 -6.56 -8.02 -2.30
C MET A 284 -7.02 -9.08 -1.30
N ARG A 285 -6.58 -8.99 -0.05
CA ARG A 285 -7.04 -9.86 1.01
C ARG A 285 -8.04 -9.09 1.86
N MET A 286 -9.11 -9.79 2.19
CA MET A 286 -10.12 -9.31 3.11
C MET A 286 -10.08 -10.19 4.34
N LYS A 287 -9.88 -9.58 5.51
CA LYS A 287 -10.04 -10.22 6.81
C LYS A 287 -11.45 -9.99 7.31
N LEU A 288 -12.14 -11.06 7.68
CA LEU A 288 -13.40 -11.02 8.42
C LEU A 288 -13.12 -11.29 9.91
N ALA A 289 -13.31 -10.28 10.76
CA ALA A 289 -13.03 -10.36 12.19
C ALA A 289 -14.18 -11.08 12.94
N ALA A 290 -14.12 -12.41 12.99
CA ALA A 290 -15.11 -13.23 13.69
C ALA A 290 -14.71 -13.48 15.16
N ALA A 291 -15.70 -13.63 16.05
CA ALA A 291 -15.48 -13.84 17.48
C ALA A 291 -14.59 -15.05 17.82
N ASN A 292 -14.59 -16.07 16.96
CA ASN A 292 -13.81 -17.31 17.13
C ASN A 292 -12.52 -17.32 16.27
N GLY A 293 -12.05 -16.14 15.86
CA GLY A 293 -10.83 -15.93 15.08
C GLY A 293 -11.08 -15.56 13.63
N ASP A 294 -10.11 -14.87 13.04
CA ASP A 294 -10.21 -14.26 11.72
C ASP A 294 -10.38 -15.25 10.57
N ILE A 295 -11.14 -14.85 9.55
CA ILE A 295 -11.20 -15.55 8.25
C ILE A 295 -10.50 -14.68 7.23
N ILE A 296 -9.51 -15.23 6.52
CA ILE A 296 -8.76 -14.52 5.49
C ILE A 296 -9.22 -14.98 4.11
N VAL A 297 -9.73 -14.05 3.33
CA VAL A 297 -10.18 -14.27 1.95
C VAL A 297 -9.17 -13.62 1.00
N LYS A 298 -8.60 -14.39 0.08
CA LYS A 298 -7.89 -13.85 -1.09
C LYS A 298 -8.90 -13.51 -2.16
N LEU A 299 -9.00 -12.23 -2.52
CA LEU A 299 -9.86 -11.75 -3.58
C LEU A 299 -9.20 -11.95 -4.96
N GLU A 300 -10.05 -12.14 -5.96
CA GLU A 300 -9.68 -12.33 -7.37
C GLU A 300 -9.22 -11.03 -8.00
N GLN A 301 -8.38 -11.06 -9.04
CA GLN A 301 -7.89 -9.84 -9.70
C GLN A 301 -8.87 -9.22 -10.71
N ASN A 302 -10.17 -9.48 -10.57
CA ASN A 302 -11.21 -8.94 -11.45
C ASN A 302 -11.81 -7.62 -10.94
N ASN A 303 -12.54 -6.90 -11.81
CA ASN A 303 -13.05 -5.55 -11.50
C ASN A 303 -13.98 -5.56 -10.26
N ALA A 304 -14.90 -6.52 -10.17
CA ALA A 304 -15.82 -6.62 -9.04
C ALA A 304 -15.09 -6.82 -7.69
N ALA A 305 -14.07 -7.68 -7.66
CA ALA A 305 -13.26 -7.91 -6.48
C ALA A 305 -12.41 -6.69 -6.08
N LYS A 306 -11.90 -5.93 -7.07
CA LYS A 306 -11.20 -4.65 -6.84
C LYS A 306 -12.12 -3.60 -6.25
N ASN A 307 -13.34 -3.52 -6.76
CA ASN A 307 -14.34 -2.59 -6.25
C ASN A 307 -14.77 -2.96 -4.82
N LEU A 308 -14.94 -4.25 -4.51
CA LEU A 308 -15.13 -4.69 -3.12
C LEU A 308 -13.96 -4.29 -2.22
N ALA A 309 -12.72 -4.54 -2.66
CA ALA A 309 -11.53 -4.21 -1.88
C ALA A 309 -11.44 -2.70 -1.58
N ALA A 310 -11.74 -1.85 -2.57
CA ALA A 310 -11.74 -0.40 -2.43
C ALA A 310 -12.80 0.14 -1.46
N MET A 311 -13.84 -0.65 -1.16
CA MET A 311 -14.87 -0.29 -0.18
C MET A 311 -14.47 -0.63 1.26
N LEU A 312 -13.42 -1.45 1.47
CA LEU A 312 -13.00 -1.83 2.80
C LEU A 312 -12.41 -0.62 3.57
N PRO A 313 -12.60 -0.54 4.89
CA PRO A 313 -13.30 -1.51 5.74
C PRO A 313 -14.83 -1.36 5.74
N LEU A 314 -15.55 -2.47 5.92
CA LEU A 314 -17.01 -2.56 5.90
C LEU A 314 -17.55 -3.31 7.12
N ASP A 315 -18.76 -2.96 7.58
CA ASP A 315 -19.52 -3.77 8.52
C ASP A 315 -20.57 -4.59 7.75
N LEU A 316 -20.41 -5.90 7.73
CA LEU A 316 -21.24 -6.81 6.95
C LEU A 316 -22.11 -7.65 7.88
N ASN A 317 -23.43 -7.53 7.74
CA ASN A 317 -24.38 -8.33 8.51
C ASN A 317 -24.63 -9.67 7.81
N PHE A 318 -23.95 -10.72 8.26
CA PHE A 318 -24.06 -12.06 7.70
C PHE A 318 -25.27 -12.82 8.27
N SER A 319 -25.94 -13.56 7.39
CA SER A 319 -26.99 -14.51 7.77
C SER A 319 -26.90 -15.78 6.93
N ASP A 320 -27.37 -16.90 7.46
CA ASP A 320 -27.42 -18.16 6.71
C ASP A 320 -28.45 -18.13 5.58
N TYR A 321 -28.07 -18.69 4.43
CA TYR A 321 -28.97 -18.90 3.31
C TYR A 321 -28.91 -20.36 2.84
N ASN A 322 -30.09 -20.99 2.85
CA ASN A 322 -30.32 -22.37 2.40
C ASN A 322 -29.41 -23.45 3.02
N ASN A 323 -28.78 -23.19 4.17
CA ASN A 323 -27.79 -24.09 4.77
C ASN A 323 -26.60 -24.43 3.84
N THR A 324 -26.24 -23.51 2.94
CA THR A 324 -25.17 -23.67 1.93
C THR A 324 -24.15 -22.54 1.98
N GLU A 325 -24.62 -21.31 2.18
CA GLU A 325 -23.82 -20.10 2.11
C GLU A 325 -24.21 -19.10 3.21
N LYS A 326 -23.28 -18.21 3.52
CA LYS A 326 -23.55 -17.00 4.32
C LYS A 326 -23.65 -15.82 3.38
N ILE A 327 -24.74 -15.07 3.47
CA ILE A 327 -24.95 -13.88 2.66
C ILE A 327 -24.85 -12.61 3.49
N ALA A 328 -24.35 -11.54 2.88
CA ALA A 328 -24.34 -10.19 3.44
C ALA A 328 -24.52 -9.17 2.33
N TYR A 329 -25.13 -8.03 2.66
CA TYR A 329 -25.29 -6.91 1.72
C TYR A 329 -24.23 -5.85 2.03
N PRO A 330 -23.38 -5.46 1.07
CA PRO A 330 -22.54 -4.29 1.19
C PRO A 330 -23.40 -3.02 1.35
N PRO A 331 -22.89 -1.95 2.00
CA PRO A 331 -23.64 -0.71 2.19
C PRO A 331 -23.84 0.09 0.90
N GLU A 332 -22.97 -0.11 -0.09
CA GLU A 332 -23.08 0.46 -1.44
C GLU A 332 -22.99 -0.66 -2.49
N GLU A 333 -23.54 -0.42 -3.69
CA GLU A 333 -23.48 -1.39 -4.77
C GLU A 333 -22.04 -1.56 -5.28
N ILE A 334 -21.58 -2.81 -5.40
CA ILE A 334 -20.28 -3.13 -5.98
C ILE A 334 -20.41 -3.06 -7.50
N ASP A 335 -19.61 -2.23 -8.16
CA ASP A 335 -19.56 -2.20 -9.62
C ASP A 335 -19.00 -3.52 -10.17
N ILE A 336 -19.87 -4.28 -10.83
CA ILE A 336 -19.55 -5.57 -11.46
C ILE A 336 -19.30 -5.45 -12.98
N SER A 337 -19.28 -4.24 -13.53
CA SER A 337 -19.01 -4.02 -14.95
C SER A 337 -17.66 -4.64 -15.35
N ASN A 338 -17.55 -5.06 -16.60
CA ASN A 338 -16.34 -5.68 -17.16
C ASN A 338 -15.84 -6.92 -16.39
N THR A 339 -16.71 -7.60 -15.63
CA THR A 339 -16.39 -8.86 -14.95
C THR A 339 -17.18 -10.00 -15.58
N THR A 340 -16.51 -11.11 -15.87
CA THR A 340 -17.16 -12.31 -16.44
C THR A 340 -18.01 -12.99 -15.37
N PRO A 341 -19.34 -13.12 -15.56
CA PRO A 341 -20.19 -13.86 -14.65
C PRO A 341 -20.17 -15.36 -14.95
N GLY A 342 -20.58 -16.16 -13.97
CA GLY A 342 -20.70 -17.60 -14.10
C GLY A 342 -19.69 -18.36 -13.27
N THR A 343 -20.15 -19.07 -12.25
CA THR A 343 -19.31 -20.00 -11.49
C THR A 343 -20.12 -21.12 -10.86
N ALA A 344 -19.47 -22.25 -10.59
CA ALA A 344 -19.97 -23.35 -9.76
C ALA A 344 -19.20 -23.32 -8.44
N PRO A 345 -19.67 -22.55 -7.45
CA PRO A 345 -18.87 -22.26 -6.26
C PRO A 345 -18.68 -23.51 -5.41
N LYS A 346 -17.53 -23.56 -4.75
CA LYS A 346 -17.09 -24.59 -3.83
C LYS A 346 -17.09 -24.07 -2.42
N ALA A 347 -17.09 -24.99 -1.45
CA ALA A 347 -16.83 -24.62 -0.06
C ALA A 347 -15.51 -23.82 0.03
N GLY A 348 -15.60 -22.60 0.58
CA GLY A 348 -14.51 -21.64 0.68
C GLY A 348 -14.57 -20.48 -0.32
N ASP A 349 -15.45 -20.50 -1.32
CA ASP A 349 -15.52 -19.44 -2.33
C ASP A 349 -16.37 -18.26 -1.85
N LEU A 350 -15.89 -17.05 -2.15
CA LEU A 350 -16.63 -15.79 -2.03
C LEU A 350 -17.09 -15.35 -3.42
N THR A 351 -18.37 -15.01 -3.53
CA THR A 351 -18.97 -14.51 -4.77
C THR A 351 -19.87 -13.30 -4.51
N ILE A 352 -20.25 -12.60 -5.57
CA ILE A 352 -21.40 -11.69 -5.58
C ILE A 352 -22.50 -12.25 -6.46
N TYR A 353 -23.73 -12.20 -5.96
CA TYR A 353 -24.92 -12.55 -6.72
C TYR A 353 -25.46 -11.32 -7.44
N ALA A 354 -25.20 -11.23 -8.75
CA ALA A 354 -25.47 -10.04 -9.56
C ALA A 354 -26.94 -9.54 -9.50
N PRO A 355 -27.98 -10.39 -9.42
CA PRO A 355 -29.36 -9.92 -9.38
C PRO A 355 -29.74 -9.12 -8.12
N TRP A 356 -29.09 -9.36 -6.99
CA TRP A 356 -29.41 -8.71 -5.71
C TRP A 356 -28.25 -7.90 -5.12
N GLY A 357 -27.04 -8.04 -5.65
CA GLY A 357 -25.85 -7.33 -5.17
C GLY A 357 -25.32 -7.83 -3.83
N ASN A 358 -25.79 -8.98 -3.32
CA ASN A 358 -25.30 -9.53 -2.07
C ASN A 358 -24.00 -10.34 -2.28
N LEU A 359 -23.14 -10.27 -1.27
CA LEU A 359 -22.04 -11.22 -1.11
C LEU A 359 -22.58 -12.58 -0.69
N ALA A 360 -21.90 -13.63 -1.14
CA ALA A 360 -22.20 -15.02 -0.81
C ALA A 360 -20.91 -15.78 -0.55
N LEU A 361 -20.72 -16.22 0.70
CA LEU A 361 -19.58 -17.00 1.18
C LEU A 361 -20.00 -18.46 1.38
N PHE A 362 -19.54 -19.34 0.50
CA PHE A 362 -19.98 -20.73 0.45
C PHE A 362 -19.23 -21.59 1.47
N TYR A 363 -19.96 -22.42 2.21
CA TYR A 363 -19.38 -23.47 3.06
C TYR A 363 -19.79 -24.89 2.61
N LYS A 364 -20.52 -24.98 1.50
CA LYS A 364 -20.81 -26.20 0.74
C LYS A 364 -20.73 -25.90 -0.75
N ASP A 365 -20.50 -26.94 -1.54
CA ASP A 365 -20.55 -26.86 -3.00
C ASP A 365 -21.95 -26.52 -3.50
N TRP A 366 -22.01 -25.78 -4.62
CA TRP A 366 -23.25 -25.48 -5.32
C TRP A 366 -23.14 -25.73 -6.82
N SER A 367 -24.30 -25.83 -7.48
CA SER A 367 -24.36 -25.96 -8.93
C SER A 367 -23.94 -24.66 -9.63
N TYR A 368 -23.53 -24.80 -10.89
CA TYR A 368 -23.20 -23.65 -11.73
C TYR A 368 -24.36 -22.65 -11.80
N SER A 369 -24.04 -21.37 -11.65
CA SER A 369 -24.95 -20.25 -11.84
C SER A 369 -24.29 -19.18 -12.69
N SER A 370 -24.96 -18.75 -13.77
CA SER A 370 -24.55 -17.63 -14.61
C SER A 370 -24.72 -16.27 -13.94
N SER A 371 -25.31 -16.23 -12.75
CA SER A 371 -25.58 -15.00 -11.98
C SER A 371 -24.62 -14.80 -10.80
N LEU A 372 -23.71 -15.75 -10.56
CA LEU A 372 -22.65 -15.63 -9.55
C LEU A 372 -21.37 -15.17 -10.21
N ILE A 373 -20.73 -14.17 -9.62
CA ILE A 373 -19.41 -13.66 -10.03
C ILE A 373 -18.40 -14.03 -8.94
N PRO A 374 -17.30 -14.74 -9.27
CA PRO A 374 -16.28 -15.06 -8.29
C PRO A 374 -15.57 -13.79 -7.83
N LEU A 375 -15.49 -13.60 -6.52
CA LEU A 375 -14.81 -12.45 -5.91
C LEU A 375 -13.55 -12.86 -5.16
N GLY A 376 -13.47 -14.11 -4.68
CA GLY A 376 -12.31 -14.57 -3.94
C GLY A 376 -12.49 -15.97 -3.38
N ARG A 377 -11.49 -16.42 -2.65
CA ARG A 377 -11.46 -17.70 -1.96
C ARG A 377 -10.77 -17.58 -0.61
N ILE A 378 -11.28 -18.32 0.37
CA ILE A 378 -10.69 -18.39 1.70
C ILE A 378 -9.32 -19.07 1.64
N GLU A 379 -8.32 -18.42 2.23
CA GLU A 379 -6.99 -18.98 2.48
C GLU A 379 -6.88 -19.57 3.89
N SER A 380 -7.58 -19.01 4.87
CA SER A 380 -7.60 -19.52 6.24
C SER A 380 -8.92 -19.23 6.99
N GLY A 381 -9.29 -20.11 7.93
CA GLY A 381 -10.51 -19.96 8.74
C GLY A 381 -11.78 -20.49 8.08
N ALA A 382 -11.70 -21.31 7.03
CA ALA A 382 -12.86 -21.84 6.31
C ALA A 382 -13.81 -22.65 7.21
N GLU A 383 -13.28 -23.29 8.25
CA GLU A 383 -14.06 -24.03 9.25
C GLU A 383 -15.02 -23.15 10.07
N ARG A 384 -14.83 -21.82 10.03
CA ARG A 384 -15.59 -20.84 10.82
C ARG A 384 -16.79 -20.26 10.07
N ILE A 385 -16.84 -20.40 8.75
CA ILE A 385 -17.92 -19.85 7.91
C ILE A 385 -19.32 -20.26 8.42
N PRO A 386 -19.61 -21.54 8.74
CA PRO A 386 -20.96 -21.93 9.16
C PRO A 386 -21.44 -21.21 10.42
N ALA A 387 -20.50 -20.76 11.27
CA ALA A 387 -20.78 -20.05 12.51
C ALA A 387 -20.85 -18.51 12.35
N LEU A 388 -20.57 -17.97 11.16
CA LEU A 388 -20.76 -16.54 10.90
C LEU A 388 -22.24 -16.18 10.97
N ASP A 389 -22.57 -15.23 11.83
CA ASP A 389 -23.92 -14.68 12.00
C ASP A 389 -23.81 -13.28 12.62
N GLY A 390 -24.67 -12.36 12.19
CA GLY A 390 -24.66 -10.98 12.66
C GLY A 390 -23.60 -10.11 11.99
N THR A 391 -23.32 -8.95 12.59
CA THR A 391 -22.40 -7.95 12.05
C THR A 391 -20.94 -8.33 12.25
N ILE A 392 -20.20 -8.43 11.15
CA ILE A 392 -18.78 -8.80 11.10
C ILE A 392 -18.01 -7.69 10.39
N ARG A 393 -16.90 -7.25 10.98
CA ARG A 393 -16.00 -6.27 10.38
C ARG A 393 -15.18 -6.94 9.28
N ALA A 394 -15.24 -6.40 8.07
CA ALA A 394 -14.37 -6.74 6.96
C ALA A 394 -13.31 -5.65 6.80
N GLU A 395 -12.04 -6.03 6.70
CA GLU A 395 -10.90 -5.11 6.60
C GLU A 395 -9.95 -5.58 5.50
N ALA A 396 -9.22 -4.64 4.88
CA ALA A 396 -8.06 -4.99 4.07
C ALA A 396 -7.00 -5.68 4.96
N TYR A 397 -6.25 -6.63 4.40
CA TYR A 397 -5.32 -7.49 5.15
C TYR A 397 -3.96 -7.69 4.48
#